data_AF-A0A356P622-F1
#
_entry.id   AF-A0A356P622-F1
#
_cell.length_a   1.000
_cell.length_b   1.000
_cell.length_c   1.000
_cell.angle_alpha   90.00
_cell.angle_beta   90.00
_cell.angle_gamma   90.00
#
_symmetry.space_group_name_H-M   'P 1'
#
loop_
_entity.id
_entity.type
_entity.pdbx_description
1 polymer ?
#
loop_
_entity_poly.entity_id
_entity_poly.type
_entity_poly.pdbx_seq_one_letter_code
_entity_poly.pdbx_strand_id
1 'polypeptide(L)' 'SFKEVSHCYQRPTLPDWPYSLFTMIHGRSPQDCGAVMEKISLATGVKAYSMLFSTVELKKISMQYFLE' A
#
# COMPACT_ATOMS: atom_id res chain seq x y z
N SER A 1 3.46 6.50 14.15
CA SER A 1 3.60 6.46 12.69
C SER A 1 4.74 5.52 12.31
N PHE A 2 4.76 5.02 11.08
CA PHE A 2 5.79 4.11 10.57
C PHE A 2 6.62 4.85 9.51
N LYS A 3 7.95 4.81 9.61
CA LYS A 3 8.84 5.59 8.72
C LYS A 3 8.84 5.05 7.29
N GLU A 4 8.54 3.77 7.17
CA GLU A 4 8.51 2.99 5.93
C GLU A 4 7.23 3.24 5.12
N VAL A 5 6.22 3.90 5.72
CA VAL A 5 4.95 4.22 5.05
C VAL A 5 5.01 5.64 4.52
N SER A 6 4.93 5.76 3.19
CA SER A 6 4.96 7.06 2.51
C SER A 6 3.59 7.69 2.32
N HIS A 7 2.57 6.86 2.05
CA HIS A 7 1.21 7.30 1.74
C HIS A 7 0.21 6.33 2.34
N CYS A 8 -0.93 6.87 2.76
CA CYS A 8 -2.11 6.10 3.16
C CYS A 8 -3.31 6.60 2.36
N TYR A 9 -4.15 5.68 1.89
CA TYR A 9 -5.39 6.01 1.20
C TYR A 9 -6.53 5.21 1.80
N GLN A 10 -7.69 5.84 1.94
CA GLN A 10 -8.94 5.15 2.26
C GLN A 10 -9.85 5.16 1.04
N ARG A 11 -10.46 4.02 0.74
CA ARG A 11 -11.41 3.85 -0.36
C ARG A 11 -12.62 3.03 0.12
N PRO A 12 -13.79 3.15 -0.54
CA PRO A 12 -14.90 2.23 -0.33
C PRO A 12 -14.50 0.79 -0.67
N THR A 13 -15.14 -0.18 -0.02
CA THR A 13 -14.99 -1.60 -0.35
C THR A 13 -15.90 -1.97 -1.52
N LEU A 14 -15.55 -3.07 -2.21
CA LEU A 14 -16.37 -3.72 -3.22
C LEU A 14 -16.66 -5.17 -2.78
N PRO A 15 -17.71 -5.84 -3.30
CA PRO A 15 -18.08 -7.19 -2.88
C PRO A 15 -16.95 -8.23 -2.95
N ASP A 16 -16.07 -8.09 -3.94
CA ASP A 16 -14.89 -8.92 -4.21
C ASP A 16 -13.58 -8.32 -3.65
N TRP A 17 -13.63 -7.10 -3.12
CA TRP A 17 -12.47 -6.40 -2.57
C TRP A 17 -12.79 -5.76 -1.21
N PRO A 18 -12.66 -6.52 -0.11
CA PRO A 18 -13.06 -6.07 1.23
C PRO A 18 -12.02 -5.17 1.93
N TYR A 19 -11.01 -4.67 1.21
CA TYR A 19 -9.93 -3.85 1.78
C TYR A 19 -10.20 -2.35 1.56
N SER A 20 -10.43 -1.60 2.64
CA SER A 20 -10.74 -0.16 2.59
C SER A 20 -9.54 0.76 2.83
N LEU A 21 -8.47 0.26 3.45
CA LEU A 21 -7.28 1.05 3.80
C LEU A 21 -6.06 0.50 3.08
N PHE A 22 -5.31 1.39 2.44
CA PHE A 22 -4.15 1.07 1.63
C PHE A 22 -2.94 1.85 2.15
N THR A 23 -1.81 1.18 2.34
CA THR A 23 -0.55 1.80 2.78
C THR A 23 0.56 1.47 1.80
N MET A 24 1.31 2.48 1.37
CA MET A 24 2.51 2.28 0.54
C MET A 24 3.74 2.10 1.43
N ILE A 25 4.05 0.84 1.72
CA ILE A 25 5.21 0.39 2.52
C ILE A 25 6.43 0.23 1.60
N HIS A 26 7.56 0.81 2.00
CA HIS A 26 8.84 0.70 1.31
C HIS A 26 9.85 -0.10 2.14
N GLY A 27 10.62 -0.96 1.48
CA GLY A 27 11.66 -1.78 2.09
C GLY A 27 12.71 -2.17 1.05
N ARG A 28 13.82 -2.76 1.49
CA ARG A 28 14.88 -3.23 0.58
C ARG A 28 14.61 -4.63 0.06
N SER A 29 13.75 -5.38 0.74
CA SER A 29 13.31 -6.73 0.39
C SER A 29 11.84 -6.95 0.73
N PRO A 30 11.17 -7.96 0.13
CA PRO A 30 9.82 -8.35 0.51
C PRO A 30 9.69 -8.69 2.01
N GLN A 31 10.74 -9.25 2.60
CA GLN A 31 10.80 -9.60 4.02
C GLN A 31 10.80 -8.37 4.91
N ASP A 32 11.52 -7.30 4.54
CA ASP A 32 11.50 -6.03 5.27
C ASP A 32 10.09 -5.44 5.30
N CYS A 33 9.41 -5.43 4.14
CA CYS A 33 8.03 -4.96 4.04
C CYS A 33 7.07 -5.81 4.89
N GLY A 34 7.26 -7.13 4.89
CA GLY A 34 6.50 -8.06 5.73
C GLY A 34 6.65 -7.75 7.21
N ALA A 35 7.88 -7.55 7.69
CA ALA A 35 8.15 -7.19 9.09
C ALA A 35 7.54 -5.84 9.49
N VAL A 36 7.49 -4.87 8.57
CA VAL A 36 6.77 -3.60 8.79
C VAL A 36 5.27 -3.84 8.89
N MET A 37 4.70 -4.64 7.98
CA MET A 37 3.27 -4.95 7.98
C MET A 37 2.85 -5.69 9.26
N GLU A 38 3.68 -6.60 9.77
CA GLU A 38 3.46 -7.26 11.06
C GLU A 38 3.40 -6.26 12.21
N LYS A 39 4.33 -5.29 12.27
CA LYS A 39 4.31 -4.22 13.27
C LYS A 39 3.04 -3.37 13.16
N ILE A 40 2.60 -3.06 11.94
CA ILE A 40 1.34 -2.32 11.70
C ILE A 40 0.14 -3.12 12.20
N SER A 41 0.06 -4.40 11.83
CA SER A 41 -0.99 -5.32 12.26
C SER A 41 -1.08 -5.41 13.79
N LEU A 42 0.05 -5.58 14.47
CA LEU A 42 0.11 -5.62 15.93
C LEU A 42 -0.34 -4.30 16.58
N ALA A 43 0.12 -3.16 16.05
CA ALA A 43 -0.19 -1.85 16.61
C ALA A 43 -1.64 -1.41 16.39
N THR A 44 -2.28 -1.88 15.32
CA THR A 44 -3.63 -1.45 14.93
C THR A 44 -4.71 -2.48 15.23
N GLY A 45 -4.33 -3.74 15.44
CA GLY A 45 -5.26 -4.86 15.57
C GLY A 45 -5.82 -5.36 14.22
N VAL A 46 -5.40 -4.79 13.09
CA VAL A 46 -5.86 -5.22 11.75
C VAL A 46 -5.19 -6.53 11.35
N LYS A 47 -5.96 -7.62 11.41
CA LYS A 47 -5.46 -8.98 11.10
C LYS A 47 -5.69 -9.41 9.66
N ALA A 48 -6.67 -8.84 8.98
CA ALA A 48 -7.00 -9.15 7.60
C ALA A 48 -6.36 -8.11 6.67
N TYR A 49 -5.29 -8.52 5.99
CA TYR A 49 -4.61 -7.70 5.00
C TYR A 49 -4.03 -8.59 3.90
N SER A 50 -3.69 -7.97 2.77
CA SER A 50 -2.93 -8.61 1.69
C SER A 50 -1.81 -7.68 1.27
N MET A 51 -0.64 -8.25 0.98
CA MET A 51 0.51 -7.49 0.49
C MET A 51 0.63 -7.66 -1.02
N LEU A 52 0.51 -6.55 -1.75
CA LEU A 52 0.68 -6.50 -3.20
C LEU A 52 2.02 -5.86 -3.52
N PHE A 53 2.97 -6.65 -4.03
CA PHE A 53 4.29 -6.17 -4.41
C PHE A 53 4.28 -5.66 -5.86
N SER A 54 4.77 -4.44 -6.06
CA SER A 54 5.06 -3.93 -7.40
C SER A 54 6.21 -4.73 -8.01
N THR A 55 5.93 -5.50 -9.06
CA THR A 55 6.93 -6.34 -9.75
C THR A 55 7.38 -5.73 -11.07
N VAL A 56 6.47 -5.09 -11.80
CA VAL A 56 6.73 -4.46 -13.09
C VAL A 56 6.00 -3.11 -13.14
N GLU A 57 6.71 -2.07 -13.56
CA GLU A 57 6.11 -0.77 -13.86
C GLU A 57 5.65 -0.74 -15.32
N LEU A 58 4.35 -0.94 -15.54
CA LEU A 58 3.78 -0.93 -16.91
C LEU A 58 3.69 0.49 -17.49
N LYS A 59 3.48 1.49 -16.62
CA LYS A 59 3.37 2.90 -17.01
C LYS A 59 3.62 3.80 -15.80
N LYS A 60 4.46 4.81 -15.97
CA LYS A 60 4.65 5.92 -15.02
C LYS A 60 4.97 7.20 -15.78
N ILE A 61 4.00 8.11 -15.80
CA ILE A 61 4.10 9.40 -16.45
C ILE A 61 3.39 10.44 -15.59
N SER A 62 3.78 11.71 -15.76
CA SER A 62 3.04 12.84 -15.20
C SER A 62 1.76 13.08 -15.99
N MET A 63 0.70 13.53 -15.33
CA MET A 63 -0.56 13.90 -15.98
C MET A 63 -0.40 15.18 -16.80
N GLN A 64 -0.93 15.22 -18.02
CA GLN A 64 -1.14 16.45 -18.79
C GLN A 64 -2.57 16.92 -18.58
N TYR A 65 -2.76 18.02 -17.87
CA TYR A 65 -4.09 18.53 -17.55
C TYR A 65 -4.70 19.37 -18.67
N PHE A 66 -3.86 20.05 -19.45
CA PHE A 66 -4.26 20.86 -20.58
C PHE A 66 -3.48 20.38 -21.80
N LEU A 67 -4.21 20.03 -22.84
CA LEU A 67 -3.67 19.66 -24.14
C LEU A 67 -3.84 20.90 -25.02
N GLU A 68 -2.77 21.67 -25.18
CA GLU A 68 -2.69 22.71 -26.21
C GLU A 68 -2.53 22.08 -27.60
#